data_AF-A0A382IEP0-F1
#
_entry.id   AF-A0A382IEP0-F1
#
_cell.length_a   1.000
_cell.length_b   1.000
_cell.length_c   1.000
_cell.angle_alpha   90.00
_cell.angle_beta   90.00
_cell.angle_gamma   90.00
#
_symmetry.space_group_name_H-M   'P 1'
#
loop_
_entity.id
_entity.type
_entity.pdbx_description
1 polymer ?
#
loop_
_entity_poly.entity_id
_entity_poly.type
_entity_poly.pdbx_seq_one_letter_code
_entity_poly.pdbx_strand_id
1 'polypeptide(L)'
;MEIVAESMEEEHIVPGRVDQLKRRRTLLNLQSDLLDSKARQHAIYRLYRNSTFRKFGAGFMIVSFIHLLLFLFADGLNSGGRNVFTLFLFIIYLWVSETFPLPVTALMAGVALVLLGEERDAAFSSYASDAVFMILGSLIMAQGISKS
;
A
#
# COMPACT_ATOMS: atom_id res chain seq x y z
N MET A 1 0.43 -43.72 -55.80
CA MET A 1 1.01 -43.90 -54.46
C MET A 1 2.23 -42.98 -54.34
N GLU A 2 2.04 -41.66 -54.50
CA GLU A 2 3.16 -40.71 -54.60
C GLU A 2 2.78 -39.30 -54.13
N ILE A 3 1.76 -39.19 -53.25
CA ILE A 3 1.31 -37.90 -52.70
C ILE A 3 1.33 -37.96 -51.15
N VAL A 4 2.16 -38.84 -50.59
CA VAL A 4 2.32 -39.00 -49.13
C VAL A 4 3.79 -38.86 -48.70
N ALA A 5 4.73 -38.72 -49.64
CA ALA A 5 6.15 -38.61 -49.34
C ALA A 5 6.65 -37.17 -49.11
N GLU A 6 5.86 -36.16 -49.42
CA GLU A 6 6.33 -34.76 -49.50
C GLU A 6 5.96 -33.88 -48.30
N SER A 7 5.43 -34.46 -47.22
CA SER A 7 5.02 -33.71 -46.01
C SER A 7 5.88 -33.97 -44.76
N MET A 8 7.04 -34.63 -44.90
CA MET A 8 7.87 -35.03 -43.76
C MET A 8 9.29 -34.43 -43.74
N GLU A 9 9.61 -33.43 -44.57
CA GLU A 9 10.96 -32.84 -44.62
C GLU A 9 11.07 -31.36 -44.17
N GLU A 10 10.03 -30.78 -43.57
CA GLU A 10 10.19 -29.52 -42.82
C GLU A 10 10.52 -29.79 -41.36
N GLU A 11 11.66 -30.46 -41.14
CA GLU A 11 12.33 -30.40 -39.85
C GLU A 11 12.94 -29.00 -39.74
N HIS A 12 12.19 -28.08 -39.12
CA HIS A 12 12.66 -26.76 -38.74
C HIS A 12 13.87 -26.92 -37.81
N ILE A 13 15.07 -26.93 -38.38
CA ILE A 13 16.33 -26.88 -37.64
C ILE A 13 16.40 -25.49 -36.99
N VAL A 14 15.79 -25.38 -35.82
CA VAL A 14 16.02 -24.25 -34.90
C VAL A 14 17.52 -24.27 -34.59
N PRO A 15 18.28 -23.19 -34.86
CA PRO A 15 19.71 -23.16 -34.57
C PRO A 15 19.90 -23.02 -33.05
N GLY A 16 19.68 -24.11 -32.31
CA GLY A 16 19.63 -24.15 -30.86
C GLY A 16 20.94 -23.76 -30.17
N ARG A 17 22.05 -23.64 -30.90
CA ARG A 17 23.37 -23.28 -30.34
C ARG A 17 23.58 -21.76 -30.24
N VAL A 18 23.05 -20.96 -31.17
CA VAL A 18 23.24 -19.50 -31.17
C VAL A 18 22.37 -18.84 -30.09
N ASP A 19 21.16 -19.36 -29.90
CA ASP A 19 20.23 -18.88 -28.87
C ASP A 19 20.70 -19.17 -27.44
N GLN A 20 21.35 -20.31 -27.21
CA GLN A 20 21.86 -20.67 -25.88
C GLN A 20 22.98 -19.72 -25.42
N LEU A 21 23.89 -19.35 -26.33
CA LEU A 21 24.98 -18.42 -26.01
C LEU A 21 24.47 -16.99 -25.83
N LYS A 22 23.53 -16.56 -26.69
CA LYS A 22 22.89 -15.26 -26.57
C LYS A 22 22.10 -15.15 -25.27
N ARG A 23 21.34 -16.19 -24.92
CA ARG A 23 20.57 -16.31 -23.66
C ARG A 23 21.45 -16.30 -22.42
N ARG A 24 22.59 -17.02 -22.43
CA ARG A 24 23.55 -16.99 -21.32
C ARG A 24 24.16 -15.60 -21.16
N ARG A 25 24.48 -14.92 -22.27
CA ARG A 25 25.01 -13.55 -22.24
C ARG A 25 23.97 -12.55 -21.72
N THR A 26 22.70 -12.67 -22.10
CA THR A 26 21.63 -11.81 -21.55
C THR A 26 21.39 -12.07 -20.07
N LEU A 27 21.45 -13.32 -19.62
CA LEU A 27 21.30 -13.62 -18.19
C LEU A 27 22.47 -13.08 -17.37
N LEU A 28 23.70 -13.15 -17.87
CA LEU A 28 24.86 -12.56 -17.19
C LEU A 28 24.78 -11.03 -17.12
N ASN A 29 24.33 -10.38 -18.20
CA ASN A 29 24.11 -8.92 -18.20
C ASN A 29 22.97 -8.50 -17.25
N LEU A 30 21.87 -9.25 -17.22
CA LEU A 30 20.77 -9.00 -16.28
C LEU A 30 21.19 -9.25 -14.84
N GLN A 31 22.01 -10.27 -14.59
CA GLN A 31 22.52 -10.56 -13.27
C GLN A 31 23.49 -9.47 -12.79
N SER A 32 24.35 -8.93 -13.67
CA SER A 32 25.20 -7.78 -13.33
C SER A 32 24.39 -6.51 -13.11
N ASP A 33 23.33 -6.25 -13.88
CA ASP A 33 22.44 -5.10 -13.66
C ASP A 33 21.64 -5.20 -12.36
N LEU A 34 21.27 -6.42 -11.94
CA LEU A 34 20.57 -6.67 -10.67
C LEU A 34 21.52 -6.63 -9.46
N LEU A 35 22.78 -7.03 -9.64
CA LEU A 35 23.82 -6.97 -8.61
C LEU A 35 24.50 -5.60 -8.51
N ASP A 36 24.31 -4.72 -9.49
CA ASP A 36 24.80 -3.35 -9.43
C ASP A 36 24.08 -2.57 -8.32
N SER A 37 24.81 -2.26 -7.26
CA SER A 37 24.28 -1.53 -6.10
C SER A 37 23.82 -0.12 -6.47
N LYS A 38 24.41 0.48 -7.53
CA LYS A 38 24.05 1.82 -8.03
C LYS A 38 22.68 1.87 -8.70
N ALA A 39 22.32 0.87 -9.50
CA ALA A 39 20.98 0.78 -10.10
C ALA A 39 19.88 0.59 -9.04
N ARG A 40 20.14 -0.24 -8.02
CA ARG A 40 19.23 -0.40 -6.86
C ARG A 40 19.13 0.90 -6.04
N GLN A 41 20.23 1.62 -5.83
CA GLN A 41 20.23 2.91 -5.14
C GLN A 41 19.41 3.98 -5.87
N HIS A 42 19.46 4.05 -7.20
CA HIS A 42 18.64 5.01 -7.96
C HIS A 42 17.14 4.68 -7.93
N ALA A 43 16.78 3.40 -7.94
CA ALA A 43 15.39 2.96 -7.78
C ALA A 43 14.85 3.32 -6.38
N ILE A 44 15.64 3.07 -5.33
CA ILE A 44 15.31 3.40 -3.94
C ILE A 44 15.25 4.93 -3.74
N TYR A 45 16.14 5.69 -4.37
CA TYR A 45 16.16 7.15 -4.30
C TYR A 45 14.96 7.79 -5.02
N ARG A 46 14.49 7.20 -6.14
CA ARG A 46 13.26 7.67 -6.81
C ARG A 46 12.00 7.42 -5.98
N LEU A 47 12.00 6.35 -5.17
CA LEU A 47 10.94 6.05 -4.23
C LEU A 47 11.00 6.97 -2.99
N TYR A 48 12.21 7.26 -2.49
CA TYR A 48 12.46 8.14 -1.35
C TYR A 48 12.26 9.64 -1.67
N ARG A 49 12.43 10.02 -2.95
CA ARG A 49 12.15 11.38 -3.44
C ARG A 49 10.66 11.65 -3.69
N ASN A 50 9.76 10.75 -3.30
CA ASN A 50 8.33 11.02 -3.34
C ASN A 50 7.95 11.93 -2.17
N SER A 51 7.26 13.04 -2.45
CA SER A 51 6.87 14.05 -1.44
C SER A 51 6.08 13.45 -0.26
N THR A 52 5.41 12.32 -0.50
CA THR A 52 4.70 11.49 0.48
C THR A 52 5.56 11.09 1.68
N PHE A 53 6.82 10.71 1.48
CA PHE A 53 7.69 10.26 2.59
C PHE A 53 8.11 11.43 3.49
N ARG A 54 8.30 12.63 2.92
CA ARG A 54 8.56 13.85 3.70
C ARG A 54 7.36 14.26 4.55
N LYS A 55 6.14 14.13 4.01
CA LYS A 55 4.90 14.39 4.77
C LYS A 55 4.73 13.40 5.91
N PHE A 56 5.02 12.12 5.68
CA PHE A 56 4.95 11.09 6.73
C PHE A 56 5.90 11.40 7.90
N GLY A 57 7.16 11.77 7.61
CA GLY A 57 8.13 12.15 8.63
C GLY A 57 7.74 13.42 9.42
N ALA A 58 7.21 14.43 8.74
CA ALA A 58 6.70 15.63 9.39
C ALA A 58 5.50 15.34 10.31
N GLY A 59 4.61 14.44 9.89
CA GLY A 59 3.48 13.97 10.69
C GLY A 59 3.89 13.28 11.98
N PHE A 60 4.86 12.37 11.87
CA PHE A 60 5.39 11.68 13.05
C PHE A 60 6.00 12.67 14.06
N MET A 61 6.75 13.67 13.57
CA MET A 61 7.32 14.70 14.43
C MET A 61 6.24 15.55 15.13
N ILE A 62 5.21 15.96 14.39
CA ILE A 62 4.07 16.73 14.92
C ILE A 62 3.31 15.93 15.98
N VAL A 63 3.04 14.65 15.72
CA VAL A 63 2.32 13.80 16.68
C VAL A 63 3.13 13.49 17.91
N SER A 64 4.44 13.26 17.76
CA SER A 64 5.32 13.11 18.92
C SER A 64 5.35 14.38 19.77
N PHE A 65 5.33 15.56 19.15
CA PHE A 65 5.27 16.85 19.85
C PHE A 65 3.94 17.05 20.57
N ILE A 66 2.82 16.73 19.91
CA ILE A 66 1.48 16.77 20.50
C ILE A 66 1.38 15.80 21.69
N HIS A 67 1.89 14.58 21.55
CA HIS A 67 1.89 13.58 22.62
C HIS A 67 2.67 14.07 23.84
N LEU A 68 3.83 14.69 23.62
CA LEU A 68 4.63 15.31 24.68
C LEU A 68 3.88 16.47 25.36
N LEU A 69 3.19 17.31 24.60
CA LEU A 69 2.34 18.37 25.13
C LEU A 69 1.20 17.80 25.99
N LEU A 70 0.56 16.72 25.52
CA LEU A 70 -0.49 16.03 26.25
C LEU A 70 0.03 15.40 27.54
N PHE A 71 1.25 14.86 27.52
CA PHE A 71 1.92 14.35 28.71
C PHE A 71 2.16 15.46 29.74
N LEU A 72 2.59 16.66 29.30
CA LEU A 72 2.94 17.77 30.17
C LEU A 72 1.73 18.53 30.73
N PHE A 73 0.65 18.68 29.96
CA PHE A 73 -0.50 19.52 30.34
C PHE A 73 -1.77 18.75 30.72
N ALA A 74 -1.93 17.49 30.29
CA ALA A 74 -3.15 16.73 30.52
C ALA A 74 -3.06 15.80 31.75
N ASP A 75 -2.84 16.39 32.92
CA ASP A 75 -2.71 15.65 34.20
C ASP A 75 -4.03 14.94 34.61
N GLY A 76 -5.17 15.48 34.18
CA GLY A 76 -6.50 14.91 34.45
C GLY A 76 -6.91 13.75 33.54
N LEU A 77 -6.11 13.38 32.54
CA LEU A 77 -6.49 12.36 31.54
C LEU A 77 -5.78 11.02 31.82
N ASN A 78 -6.54 9.92 31.86
CA ASN A 78 -5.94 8.58 31.99
C ASN A 78 -4.97 8.29 30.82
N SER A 79 -3.94 7.48 31.06
CA SER A 79 -2.93 7.12 30.06
C SER A 79 -3.55 6.58 28.77
N GLY A 80 -4.62 5.77 28.87
CA GLY A 80 -5.34 5.26 27.70
C GLY A 80 -6.00 6.36 26.88
N GLY A 81 -6.68 7.30 27.54
CA GLY A 81 -7.34 8.44 26.88
C GLY A 81 -6.34 9.34 26.15
N ARG A 82 -5.15 9.55 26.71
CA ARG A 82 -4.07 10.31 26.07
C ARG A 82 -3.61 9.66 24.76
N ASN A 83 -3.48 8.34 24.77
CA ASN A 83 -3.03 7.60 23.59
C ASN A 83 -4.08 7.63 22.47
N VAL A 84 -5.35 7.39 22.81
CA VAL A 84 -6.46 7.47 21.83
C VAL A 84 -6.59 8.87 21.25
N PHE A 85 -6.46 9.91 22.07
CA PHE A 85 -6.50 11.30 21.60
C PHE A 85 -5.31 11.65 20.69
N THR A 86 -4.13 11.14 21.03
CA THR A 86 -2.93 11.28 20.18
C THR A 86 -3.13 10.59 18.84
N LEU A 87 -3.69 9.37 18.84
CA LEU A 87 -4.03 8.65 17.62
C LEU A 87 -5.04 9.43 16.77
N PHE A 88 -6.07 10.00 17.39
CA PHE A 88 -7.07 10.80 16.69
C PHE A 88 -6.44 11.99 15.95
N LEU A 89 -5.56 12.75 16.62
CA LEU A 89 -4.82 13.85 15.99
C LEU A 89 -3.87 13.38 14.89
N PHE A 90 -3.25 12.20 15.04
CA PHE A 90 -2.45 11.59 13.99
C PHE A 90 -3.26 11.27 12.74
N ILE A 91 -4.45 10.68 12.90
CA ILE A 91 -5.33 10.36 11.78
C ILE A 91 -5.80 11.63 11.07
N ILE A 92 -6.14 12.69 11.81
CA ILE A 92 -6.45 14.02 11.23
C ILE A 92 -5.27 14.55 10.40
N TYR A 93 -4.05 14.45 10.93
CA TYR A 93 -2.86 14.84 10.19
C TYR A 93 -2.71 14.02 8.89
N LEU A 94 -2.94 12.71 8.93
CA LEU A 94 -2.87 11.85 7.75
C LEU A 94 -3.92 12.23 6.70
N TRP A 95 -5.11 12.63 7.12
CA TRP A 95 -6.16 13.15 6.24
C TRP A 95 -5.73 14.46 5.57
N VAL A 96 -5.29 15.46 6.35
CA VAL A 96 -4.91 16.78 5.82
C VAL A 96 -3.68 16.71 4.91
N SER A 97 -2.73 15.83 5.23
CA SER A 97 -1.52 15.66 4.42
C SER A 97 -1.76 14.89 3.12
N GLU A 98 -2.92 14.23 2.99
CA GLU A 98 -3.28 13.32 1.90
C GLU A 98 -2.15 12.31 1.61
N THR A 99 -1.53 11.81 2.68
CA THR A 99 -0.36 10.92 2.54
C THR A 99 -0.75 9.56 1.99
N PHE A 100 -1.94 9.08 2.35
CA PHE A 100 -2.54 7.84 1.86
C PHE A 100 -3.97 8.09 1.37
N PRO A 101 -4.52 7.23 0.49
CA PRO A 101 -5.93 7.27 0.13
C PRO A 101 -6.82 7.23 1.38
N LEU A 102 -7.90 8.01 1.38
CA LEU A 102 -8.83 8.09 2.53
C LEU A 102 -9.26 6.72 3.09
N PRO A 103 -9.58 5.69 2.26
CA PRO A 103 -9.95 4.37 2.78
C PRO A 103 -8.82 3.67 3.54
N VAL A 104 -7.57 3.86 3.11
CA VAL A 104 -6.39 3.25 3.75
C VAL A 104 -6.17 3.88 5.11
N THR A 105 -6.20 5.21 5.20
CA THR A 105 -6.08 5.93 6.48
C THR A 105 -7.21 5.55 7.43
N ALA A 106 -8.44 5.40 6.92
CA ALA A 106 -9.59 4.97 7.71
C ALA A 106 -9.36 3.58 8.32
N LEU A 107 -8.92 2.58 7.55
CA LEU A 107 -8.59 1.25 8.09
C LEU A 107 -7.42 1.27 9.08
N MET A 108 -6.42 2.12 8.83
CA MET A 108 -5.25 2.25 9.70
C MET A 108 -5.63 2.70 11.11
N ALA A 109 -6.68 3.52 11.26
CA ALA A 109 -7.19 3.95 12.56
C ALA A 109 -7.70 2.76 13.41
N GLY A 110 -8.50 1.86 12.83
CA GLY A 110 -9.00 0.67 13.52
C GLY A 110 -7.86 -0.27 13.93
N VAL A 111 -6.90 -0.52 13.05
CA VAL A 111 -5.70 -1.31 13.37
C VAL A 111 -4.90 -0.67 14.51
N ALA A 112 -4.70 0.65 14.47
CA ALA A 112 -3.96 1.35 15.50
C ALA A 112 -4.66 1.31 16.87
N LEU A 113 -6.00 1.32 16.93
CA LEU A 113 -6.75 1.11 18.17
C LEU A 113 -6.51 -0.28 18.76
N VAL A 114 -6.49 -1.33 17.93
CA VAL A 114 -6.14 -2.69 18.39
C VAL A 114 -4.71 -2.75 18.91
N LEU A 115 -3.76 -2.09 18.24
CA LEU A 115 -2.37 -2.02 18.70
C LEU A 115 -2.21 -1.24 20.02
N LEU A 116 -3.13 -0.32 20.30
CA LEU A 116 -3.19 0.41 21.57
C LEU A 116 -3.79 -0.41 22.72
N GLY A 117 -4.28 -1.62 22.44
CA GLY A 117 -4.84 -2.55 23.43
C GLY A 117 -6.36 -2.57 23.49
N GLU A 118 -7.05 -1.90 22.56
CA GLU A 118 -8.50 -1.98 22.47
C GLU A 118 -8.95 -3.36 21.95
N GLU A 119 -10.11 -3.83 22.38
CA GLU A 119 -10.68 -5.07 21.89
C GLU A 119 -10.93 -4.99 20.37
N ARG A 120 -10.58 -6.06 19.64
CA ARG A 120 -10.71 -6.13 18.18
C ARG A 120 -12.11 -5.75 17.70
N ASP A 121 -13.13 -6.34 18.30
CA ASP A 121 -14.51 -6.16 17.83
C ASP A 121 -15.01 -4.74 18.14
N ALA A 122 -14.60 -4.16 19.28
CA ALA A 122 -14.86 -2.77 19.61
C ALA A 122 -14.17 -1.81 18.62
N ALA A 123 -12.90 -2.03 18.30
CA ALA A 123 -12.13 -1.20 17.37
C ALA A 123 -12.69 -1.19 15.93
N PHE A 124 -13.30 -2.29 15.49
CA PHE A 124 -13.89 -2.41 14.15
C PHE A 124 -15.41 -2.22 14.08
N SER A 125 -16.09 -2.10 15.23
CA SER A 125 -17.55 -1.94 15.31
C SER A 125 -18.09 -0.77 14.47
N SER A 126 -17.35 0.33 14.41
CA SER A 126 -17.77 1.56 13.73
C SER A 126 -17.85 1.43 12.20
N TYR A 127 -17.12 0.48 11.60
CA TYR A 127 -17.11 0.28 10.15
C TYR A 127 -18.41 -0.33 9.63
N ALA A 128 -19.18 -0.97 10.51
CA ALA A 128 -20.47 -1.59 10.21
C ALA A 128 -21.61 -0.88 10.94
N SER A 129 -21.50 0.44 11.14
CA SER A 129 -22.57 1.22 11.77
C SER A 129 -23.79 1.39 10.87
N ASP A 130 -24.96 1.62 11.46
CA ASP A 130 -26.21 1.86 10.73
C ASP A 130 -26.08 2.98 9.70
N ALA A 131 -25.33 4.03 10.01
CA ALA A 131 -25.07 5.13 9.09
C ALA A 131 -24.31 4.68 7.83
N VAL A 132 -23.32 3.79 7.99
CA VAL A 132 -22.58 3.22 6.86
C VAL A 132 -23.50 2.39 5.98
N PHE A 133 -24.33 1.52 6.58
CA PHE A 133 -25.29 0.72 5.83
C PHE A 133 -26.37 1.56 5.15
N MET A 134 -26.82 2.65 5.78
CA MET A 134 -27.78 3.59 5.18
C MET A 134 -27.20 4.27 3.93
N ILE A 135 -25.94 4.71 3.98
CA ILE A 135 -25.24 5.29 2.83
C ILE A 135 -25.06 4.24 1.72
N LEU A 136 -24.66 3.02 2.06
CA LEU A 136 -24.54 1.94 1.08
C LEU A 136 -25.89 1.62 0.42
N GLY A 137 -26.97 1.53 1.21
CA GLY A 137 -28.32 1.28 0.71
C GLY A 137 -28.83 2.39 -0.21
N SER A 138 -28.59 3.67 0.16
CA SER A 138 -29.00 4.81 -0.68
C SER A 138 -28.22 4.86 -2.01
N LEU A 139 -26.92 4.52 -2.00
CA LEU A 139 -26.11 4.42 -3.20
C LEU A 139 -26.57 3.26 -4.11
N ILE A 140 -26.89 2.10 -3.55
CA ILE A 140 -27.42 0.96 -4.33
C ILE A 140 -28.75 1.33 -5.00
N MET A 141 -29.67 1.97 -4.27
CA MET A 141 -30.94 2.44 -4.82
C MET A 141 -30.74 3.48 -5.93
N ALA A 142 -29.85 4.46 -5.72
CA ALA A 142 -29.53 5.48 -6.72
C ALA A 142 -28.98 4.86 -8.02
N GLN A 143 -28.14 3.83 -7.90
CA GLN A 143 -27.63 3.11 -9.07
C GLN A 143 -28.68 2.23 -9.74
N GLY A 144 -29.61 1.65 -8.97
CA GLY A 144 -30.75 0.93 -9.51
C GLY A 144 -31.64 1.81 -10.39
N ILE A 145 -31.89 3.05 -9.97
CA ILE A 145 -32.66 4.04 -10.73
C ILE A 145 -31.89 4.50 -11.97
N SER A 146 -30.59 4.76 -11.84
CA SER A 146 -29.76 5.32 -12.92
C SER A 146 -29.51 4.34 -14.08
N LYS A 147 -29.68 3.03 -13.84
CA LYS A 147 -29.45 1.96 -14.83
C LYS A 147 -30.76 1.43 -15.46
N SER A 148 -31.92 1.96 -15.05
CA SER A 148 -33.24 1.70 -15.63
C SER A 148 -33.55 2.67 -16.76
#